data_AF-A0A0A9GF13-F1
#
_entry.id   AF-A0A0A9GF13-F1
#
_cell.length_a   1.000
_cell.length_b   1.000
_cell.length_c   1.000
_cell.angle_alpha   90.00
_cell.angle_beta   90.00
_cell.angle_gamma   90.00
#
_symmetry.space_group_name_H-M   'P 1'
#
loop_
_entity.id
_entity.type
_entity.pdbx_description
1 polymer ?
#
loop_
_entity_poly.entity_id
_entity_poly.type
_entity_poly.pdbx_seq_one_letter_code
_entity_poly.pdbx_strand_id
1 'polypeptide(L)' 'MLRKTTWALCNFCCYLPKDNFQHVKPALPVLLQLIHSKDEEILNNACWALSCLVVVMRISML' A
#
# COMPACT_ATOMS: atom_id res chain seq x y z
N MET A 1 18.07 -1.50 1.61
CA MET A 1 17.30 -0.33 2.12
C MET A 1 15.86 -0.30 1.63
N LEU A 2 15.59 -0.52 0.33
CA LEU A 2 14.23 -0.55 -0.25
C LEU A 2 13.22 -1.42 0.50
N ARG A 3 13.60 -2.62 0.96
CA ARG A 3 12.71 -3.52 1.74
C ARG A 3 12.11 -2.86 2.98
N LYS A 4 12.92 -2.15 3.78
CA LYS A 4 12.45 -1.45 5.00
C LYS A 4 11.51 -0.30 4.66
N THR A 5 11.79 0.41 3.57
CA THR A 5 10.97 1.52 3.09
C THR A 5 9.61 1.02 2.60
N THR A 6 9.58 -0.07 1.84
CA THR A 6 8.33 -0.70 1.38
C THR A 6 7.52 -1.24 2.55
N TRP A 7 8.18 -1.85 3.55
CA TRP A 7 7.52 -2.35 4.76
C TRP A 7 6.88 -1.21 5.58
N ALA A 8 7.59 -0.10 5.76
CA ALA A 8 7.05 1.09 6.43
C ALA A 8 5.84 1.67 5.68
N LEU A 9 5.92 1.74 4.34
CA LEU A 9 4.82 2.17 3.48
C LEU A 9 3.59 1.26 3.61
N CYS A 10 3.79 -0.06 3.64
CA CYS A 10 2.70 -1.02 3.79
C CYS A 10 2.00 -0.89 5.14
N ASN A 11 2.77 -0.75 6.23
CA ASN A 11 2.21 -0.48 7.55
C ASN A 11 1.42 0.84 7.55
N PHE A 12 1.97 1.90 6.95
CA PHE A 12 1.27 3.18 6.86
C PHE A 12 -0.07 3.05 6.12
N CYS A 13 -0.10 2.32 5.01
CA CYS A 13 -1.33 2.10 4.23
C CYS A 13 -2.37 1.21 4.95
N CYS A 14 -1.93 0.23 5.74
CA CYS A 14 -2.83 -0.74 6.39
C CYS A 14 -3.32 -0.31 7.78
N TYR A 15 -2.57 0.53 8.50
CA TYR A 15 -2.93 0.96 9.86
C TYR A 15 -3.53 2.37 9.94
N LEU A 16 -3.54 3.13 8.84
CA LEU A 16 -4.16 4.45 8.82
C LEU A 16 -5.70 4.35 8.85
N PRO A 17 -6.38 5.21 9.63
CA PRO A 17 -7.84 5.25 9.69
C PRO A 17 -8.46 5.65 8.34
N LYS A 18 -9.66 5.13 8.08
CA LYS A 18 -10.42 5.17 6.80
C LYS A 18 -10.48 6.54 6.08
N ASP A 19 -10.32 7.66 6.76
CA ASP A 19 -10.37 9.00 6.18
C ASP A 19 -9.08 9.46 5.49
N ASN A 20 -7.97 8.74 5.66
CA ASN A 20 -6.68 9.20 5.15
C ASN A 20 -6.40 8.80 3.69
N PHE A 21 -7.38 8.32 2.93
CA PHE A 21 -7.19 7.93 1.53
C PHE A 21 -6.54 9.05 0.68
N GLN A 22 -6.87 10.32 0.97
CA GLN A 22 -6.21 11.47 0.31
C GLN A 22 -4.69 11.50 0.52
N HIS A 23 -4.19 11.06 1.67
CA HIS A 23 -2.77 10.98 1.99
C HIS A 23 -2.09 9.76 1.35
N VAL A 24 -2.84 8.68 1.08
CA VAL A 24 -2.29 7.46 0.47
C VAL A 24 -2.36 7.48 -1.07
N LYS A 25 -3.26 8.30 -1.64
CA LYS A 25 -3.38 8.55 -3.08
C LYS A 25 -2.04 8.82 -3.81
N PRO A 26 -1.11 9.64 -3.29
CA PRO A 26 0.20 9.84 -3.93
C PRO A 26 1.14 8.62 -3.85
N ALA A 27 0.90 7.66 -2.96
CA ALA A 27 1.72 6.45 -2.84
C ALA A 27 1.31 5.33 -3.82
N LEU A 28 0.10 5.39 -4.41
CA LEU A 28 -0.38 4.44 -5.42
C LEU A 28 0.57 4.26 -6.62
N PRO A 29 1.04 5.31 -7.31
CA PRO A 29 1.95 5.13 -8.44
C PRO A 29 3.27 4.44 -8.04
N VAL A 30 3.73 4.65 -6.80
CA VAL A 30 4.93 3.99 -6.27
C VAL A 30 4.66 2.51 -6.00
N LEU A 31 3.52 2.17 -5.40
CA LEU A 31 3.09 0.78 -5.21
C LEU A 31 2.94 0.04 -6.55
N LEU A 32 2.43 0.72 -7.58
CA LEU A 32 2.27 0.20 -8.95
C LEU A 32 3.62 -0.07 -9.64
N GLN A 33 4.68 0.63 -9.26
CA GLN A 33 6.03 0.30 -9.71
C GLN A 33 6.63 -0.86 -8.90
N LEU A 34 6.34 -0.94 -7.60
CA LEU A 34 6.87 -1.96 -6.70
C LEU A 34 6.30 -3.36 -6.96
N ILE A 35 5.09 -3.48 -7.51
CA ILE A 35 4.52 -4.77 -7.97
C ILE A 35 5.25 -5.37 -9.18
N HIS A 36 6.08 -4.60 -9.89
CA HIS A 36 6.93 -5.13 -10.96
C HIS A 36 8.34 -5.48 -10.46
N SER A 37 8.58 -5.38 -9.16
CA SER A 37 9.87 -5.71 -8.55
C SER A 37 10.09 -7.22 -8.55
N LYS A 38 11.31 -7.68 -8.85
CA LYS A 38 11.69 -9.11 -8.80
C LYS A 38 11.93 -9.63 -7.38
N ASP A 39 11.90 -8.74 -6.40
CA ASP A 39 12.12 -9.07 -4.98
C ASP A 39 10.78 -9.48 -4.34
N GLU A 40 10.64 -10.75 -3.97
CA GLU A 40 9.41 -11.30 -3.37
C GLU A 40 8.96 -10.55 -2.13
N GLU A 41 9.88 -10.05 -1.29
CA GLU A 41 9.52 -9.35 -0.07
C GLU A 41 8.92 -7.97 -0.37
N ILE A 42 9.47 -7.30 -1.39
CA ILE A 42 8.91 -6.04 -1.90
C ILE A 42 7.56 -6.28 -2.56
N LEU A 43 7.44 -7.34 -3.36
CA LEU A 43 6.22 -7.71 -4.06
C LEU A 43 5.09 -8.01 -3.06
N ASN A 44 5.39 -8.81 -2.03
CA ASN A 44 4.41 -9.19 -1.01
C ASN A 44 3.92 -7.97 -0.21
N ASN A 45 4.83 -7.07 0.18
CA ASN A 45 4.47 -5.82 0.85
C ASN A 45 3.67 -4.88 -0.05
N ALA A 46 4.00 -4.79 -1.35
CA ALA A 46 3.26 -3.96 -2.29
C ALA A 46 1.84 -4.49 -2.53
N CYS A 47 1.69 -5.80 -2.71
CA CYS A 47 0.39 -6.46 -2.85
C CYS A 47 -0.47 -6.32 -1.58
N TRP A 48 0.13 -6.42 -0.39
CA TRP A 48 -0.59 -6.28 0.86
C TRP A 48 -1.09 -4.83 1.07
N ALA A 49 -0.24 -3.83 0.79
CA ALA A 49 -0.62 -2.42 0.83
C ALA A 49 -1.77 -2.09 -0.13
N LEU A 50 -1.74 -2.64 -1.36
CA LEU A 50 -2.82 -2.49 -2.34
C LEU A 50 -4.12 -3.15 -1.87
N SER A 51 -4.04 -4.35 -1.29
CA SER A 51 -5.22 -5.04 -0.74
C SER A 51 -5.86 -4.25 0.40
N CYS A 52 -5.06 -3.70 1.31
CA CYS A 52 -5.54 -2.80 2.38
C CYS A 52 -6.27 -1.58 1.82
N LEU A 53 -5.72 -0.93 0.78
CA LEU A 53 -6.35 0.22 0.12
C LEU A 53 -7.71 -0.14 -0.52
N VAL A 54 -7.78 -1.25 -1.26
CA VAL A 54 -9.01 -1.69 -1.94
C VAL A 54 -10.08 -2.08 -0.91
N VAL A 55 -9.71 -2.76 0.17
CA VAL A 55 -10.63 -3.12 1.27
C VAL A 55 -11.18 -1.87 1.94
N VAL A 56 -10.35 -0.85 2.19
CA VAL A 56 -10.80 0.44 2.76
C VAL A 56 -11.78 1.16 1.82
N MET A 57 -11.48 1.25 0.52
CA MET A 57 -12.38 1.91 -0.44
C MET A 57 -13.74 1.20 -0.54
N ARG A 58 -13.76 -0.14 -0.47
CA ARG A 58 -14.99 -0.93 -0.60
C ARG A 58 -15.92 -0.80 0.61
N ILE A 59 -15.37 -0.53 1.80
CA ILE A 59 -16.17 -0.32 3.02
C ILE A 59 -16.65 1.13 3.14
N SER A 60 -15.95 2.11 2.57
CA SER A 60 -16.39 3.52 2.59
C SER A 60 -17.46 3.87 1.54
N MET A 61 -17.73 2.98 0.57
CA MET A 61 -18.82 3.11 -0.41
C MET A 61 -20.10 2.34 -0.02
N LEU A 62 -20.11 1.69 1.16
CA LEU A 62 -21.26 1.01 1.77
C LEU A 62 -21.69 1.78 3.02
#